data_AF-A0A918UKR9-F1
#
_entry.id   AF-A0A918UKR9-F1
#
_cell.length_a   1.000
_cell.length_b   1.000
_cell.length_c   1.000
_cell.angle_alpha   90.00
_cell.angle_beta   90.00
_cell.angle_gamma   90.00
#
_symmetry.space_group_name_H-M   'P 1'
#
loop_
_entity.id
_entity.type
_entity.pdbx_description
1 polymer ?
#
loop_
_entity_poly.entity_id
_entity_poly.type
_entity_poly.pdbx_seq_one_letter_code
_entity_poly.pdbx_strand_id
1 'polypeptide(L)'
;MTRQSESGLPIEPVYGPDALTGWDPAERLGEPGSYPYTRGVHPTMYTGRPWTMRQYAGFGTAAESNARYQRLIAHGTTGLSVAFDLPTQMGHDSDAPIAHGEVGRVGVAIDSLDDMRVLFDGIPLDRVSTSMTINAPAAPLLLLYRLVAEEQGVPADRLTGTIQNDVLKEYIARGTYIFPPGPSLRLVADTFQYCRREIPRWNTISVSGYHMAEAGATPAQEIAFTLANGIEYVRTAVAAGMEVDDFAPRVSFFFVARTTLLEEIAKFRAARRIWARVMREEFGARNPKSLMLRFHTQTAGVQLTAQQPEVNLVRVTVQALAAVLGGTQSLHTNSFDEAIALPTEKSARLALRTQQVLAYETDVTATVDPFAGSYAIERLTDGIEDETLALLRRVQELGGAVAAIEQGFQKREIERSAYRIARETDSGERVVVGVNRYALDAEEPYEPLRVDPGIEARQCERLAALRAGRDRAAVAGALDALRTAAGGTANVLPPMKEALRALATVGEVCGALREVWGSHVPTDTF
;
A
#
# COMPACT_ATOMS: atom_id res chain seq x y z
N MET A 1 -14.79 -34.45 6.57
CA MET A 1 -15.17 -33.04 6.71
C MET A 1 -14.41 -32.27 5.65
N THR A 2 -15.12 -31.63 4.72
CA THR A 2 -14.51 -30.72 3.73
C THR A 2 -13.86 -29.56 4.48
N ARG A 3 -12.58 -29.28 4.22
CA ARG A 3 -11.90 -28.13 4.83
C ARG A 3 -12.46 -26.85 4.19
N GLN A 4 -12.43 -25.73 4.88
CA GLN A 4 -12.80 -24.43 4.31
C GLN A 4 -11.58 -23.53 4.18
N SER A 5 -11.60 -22.68 3.15
CA SER A 5 -10.64 -21.59 2.97
C SER A 5 -10.92 -20.47 3.99
N GLU A 6 -10.04 -19.47 4.10
CA GLU A 6 -10.29 -18.32 4.99
C GLU A 6 -11.47 -17.46 4.52
N SER A 7 -11.76 -17.49 3.22
CA SER A 7 -12.98 -16.88 2.64
C SER A 7 -14.22 -17.76 2.80
N GLY A 8 -14.14 -18.89 3.49
CA GLY A 8 -15.28 -19.80 3.73
C GLY A 8 -15.64 -20.71 2.55
N LEU A 9 -14.77 -20.81 1.53
CA LEU A 9 -15.00 -21.66 0.37
C LEU A 9 -14.66 -23.12 0.69
N PRO A 10 -15.45 -24.11 0.24
CA PRO A 10 -15.11 -25.51 0.43
C PRO A 10 -13.84 -25.88 -0.36
N ILE A 11 -12.92 -26.56 0.31
CA ILE A 11 -11.70 -27.13 -0.27
C ILE A 11 -11.84 -28.65 -0.27
N GLU A 12 -11.96 -29.20 -1.48
CA GLU A 12 -12.04 -30.64 -1.68
C GLU A 12 -10.67 -31.30 -1.44
N PRO A 13 -10.62 -32.51 -0.86
CA PRO A 13 -9.37 -33.23 -0.68
C PRO A 13 -8.66 -33.55 -2.00
N VAL A 14 -9.42 -33.73 -3.08
CA VAL A 14 -8.92 -34.04 -4.43
C VAL A 14 -9.82 -33.35 -5.46
N TYR A 15 -9.20 -32.64 -6.40
CA TYR A 15 -9.89 -32.08 -7.58
C TYR A 15 -9.50 -32.91 -8.80
N GLY A 16 -10.50 -33.35 -9.58
CA GLY A 16 -10.32 -34.04 -10.85
C GLY A 16 -10.78 -33.20 -12.04
N PRO A 17 -10.68 -33.72 -13.28
CA PRO A 17 -11.14 -33.03 -14.49
C PRO A 17 -12.58 -32.54 -14.41
N ASP A 18 -13.46 -33.27 -13.73
CA ASP A 18 -14.88 -32.93 -13.57
C ASP A 18 -15.08 -31.56 -12.89
N ALA A 19 -14.11 -31.12 -12.09
CA ALA A 19 -14.13 -29.80 -11.47
C ALA A 19 -14.18 -28.69 -12.52
N LEU A 20 -13.57 -28.88 -13.69
CA LEU A 20 -13.54 -27.94 -14.81
C LEU A 20 -14.51 -28.32 -15.94
N THR A 21 -15.56 -29.10 -15.65
CA THR A 21 -16.60 -29.41 -16.65
C THR A 21 -17.27 -28.13 -17.12
N GLY A 22 -17.27 -27.89 -18.44
CA GLY A 22 -17.85 -26.68 -19.04
C GLY A 22 -17.03 -25.40 -18.80
N TRP A 23 -15.80 -25.52 -18.30
CA TRP A 23 -14.89 -24.40 -18.12
C TRP A 23 -14.08 -24.13 -19.39
N ASP A 24 -14.10 -22.90 -19.88
CA ASP A 24 -13.33 -22.50 -21.07
C ASP A 24 -12.00 -21.82 -20.67
N PRO A 25 -10.84 -22.46 -20.92
CA PRO A 25 -9.53 -21.86 -20.65
C PRO A 25 -9.29 -20.55 -21.39
N ALA A 26 -9.80 -20.40 -22.62
CA ALA A 26 -9.56 -19.20 -23.41
C ALA A 26 -10.23 -17.97 -22.78
N GLU A 27 -11.42 -18.14 -22.20
CA GLU A 27 -12.15 -17.06 -21.52
C GLU A 27 -11.62 -16.81 -20.10
N ARG A 28 -11.33 -17.88 -19.35
CA ARG A 28 -11.05 -17.80 -17.91
C ARG A 28 -9.59 -17.52 -17.60
N LEU A 29 -8.66 -18.02 -18.42
CA LEU A 29 -7.22 -17.75 -18.30
C LEU A 29 -6.76 -16.67 -19.25
N GLY A 30 -7.03 -16.87 -20.55
CA GLY A 30 -6.34 -16.17 -21.63
C GLY A 30 -4.83 -16.44 -21.66
N GLU A 31 -4.14 -15.68 -22.51
CA GLU A 31 -2.67 -15.71 -22.60
C GLU A 31 -2.03 -14.73 -21.61
N PRO A 32 -0.83 -15.03 -21.06
CA PRO A 32 -0.10 -14.08 -20.24
C PRO A 32 0.13 -12.74 -20.96
N GLY A 33 -0.06 -11.62 -20.25
CA GLY A 33 0.05 -10.29 -20.83
C GLY A 33 -1.09 -9.88 -21.76
N SER A 34 -2.15 -10.68 -21.85
CA SER A 34 -3.37 -10.38 -22.60
C SER A 34 -4.60 -10.38 -21.70
N TYR A 35 -5.66 -9.68 -22.10
CA TYR A 35 -6.95 -9.74 -21.42
C TYR A 35 -7.42 -11.20 -21.25
N PRO A 36 -7.94 -11.62 -20.07
CA PRO A 36 -8.25 -10.84 -18.88
C PRO A 36 -7.11 -10.77 -17.83
N TYR A 37 -5.87 -11.08 -18.22
CA TYR A 37 -4.65 -11.01 -17.41
C TYR A 37 -4.61 -11.95 -16.20
N THR A 38 -5.46 -12.99 -16.17
CA THR A 38 -5.47 -14.00 -15.09
C THR A 38 -4.07 -14.57 -14.86
N ARG A 39 -3.37 -14.91 -15.95
CA ARG A 39 -2.01 -15.49 -15.93
C ARG A 39 -0.86 -14.49 -15.71
N GLY A 40 -1.16 -13.21 -15.52
CA GLY A 40 -0.18 -12.15 -15.31
C GLY A 40 -0.28 -11.02 -16.34
N VAL A 41 0.18 -9.83 -15.95
CA VAL A 41 0.04 -8.59 -16.74
C VAL A 41 1.10 -8.41 -17.84
N HIS A 42 2.14 -9.25 -17.85
CA HIS A 42 3.21 -9.21 -18.85
C HIS A 42 3.36 -10.58 -19.51
N PRO A 43 3.65 -10.67 -20.83
CA PRO A 43 3.79 -11.96 -21.51
C PRO A 43 4.89 -12.84 -20.93
N THR A 44 6.01 -12.25 -20.52
CA THR A 44 7.17 -12.98 -20.00
C THR A 44 7.20 -13.07 -18.48
N MET A 45 6.43 -12.26 -17.75
CA MET A 45 6.52 -12.10 -16.29
C MET A 45 7.98 -12.19 -15.81
N TYR A 46 8.28 -13.15 -14.93
CA TYR A 46 9.60 -13.30 -14.32
C TYR A 46 10.64 -14.00 -15.18
N THR A 47 10.24 -14.65 -16.28
CA THR A 47 11.21 -15.22 -17.24
C THR A 47 12.04 -14.13 -17.92
N GLY A 48 11.50 -12.90 -17.99
CA GLY A 48 12.24 -11.73 -18.45
C GLY A 48 12.91 -10.96 -17.31
N ARG A 49 12.12 -10.57 -16.29
CA ARG A 49 12.64 -9.81 -15.14
C ARG A 49 11.88 -10.22 -13.86
N PRO A 50 12.59 -10.56 -12.77
CA PRO A 50 11.96 -10.79 -11.47
C PRO A 50 11.17 -9.57 -10.97
N TRP A 51 10.31 -9.79 -9.97
CA TRP A 51 9.62 -8.70 -9.29
C TRP A 51 10.61 -7.71 -8.67
N THR A 52 10.16 -6.49 -8.40
CA THR A 52 10.97 -5.52 -7.68
C THR A 52 11.04 -5.92 -6.21
N MET A 53 12.23 -6.27 -5.72
CA MET A 53 12.48 -6.45 -4.29
C MET A 53 12.46 -5.07 -3.63
N ARG A 54 11.41 -4.77 -2.86
CA ARG A 54 11.17 -3.44 -2.31
C ARG A 54 10.95 -3.54 -0.80
N GLN A 55 12.01 -3.33 -0.04
CA GLN A 55 11.91 -3.29 1.42
C GLN A 55 11.39 -1.95 1.91
N TYR A 56 10.51 -2.05 2.90
CA TYR A 56 9.95 -0.94 3.65
C TYR A 56 10.98 -0.53 4.69
N ALA A 57 11.38 0.74 4.64
CA ALA A 57 12.44 1.29 5.46
C ALA A 57 12.17 2.76 5.74
N GLY A 58 12.90 3.30 6.71
CA GLY A 58 12.78 4.69 7.13
C GLY A 58 12.16 4.75 8.51
N PHE A 59 12.96 5.09 9.51
CA PHE A 59 12.51 5.34 10.87
C PHE A 59 13.58 6.17 11.58
N GLY A 60 13.18 6.84 12.67
CA GLY A 60 14.02 7.82 13.32
C GLY A 60 14.17 9.08 12.47
N THR A 61 15.39 9.59 12.37
CA THR A 61 15.68 10.83 11.63
C THR A 61 15.80 10.59 10.11
N ALA A 62 15.68 11.68 9.34
CA ALA A 62 15.91 11.66 7.90
C ALA A 62 17.33 11.16 7.54
N ALA A 63 18.35 11.52 8.34
CA ALA A 63 19.73 11.11 8.12
C ALA A 63 19.94 9.60 8.36
N GLU A 64 19.37 9.04 9.43
CA GLU A 64 19.43 7.61 9.72
C GLU A 64 18.70 6.79 8.65
N SER A 65 17.55 7.29 8.21
CA SER A 65 16.76 6.71 7.13
C SER A 65 17.51 6.73 5.80
N ASN A 66 18.15 7.86 5.45
CA ASN A 66 19.00 7.99 4.27
C ASN A 66 20.15 6.98 4.29
N ALA A 67 20.90 6.90 5.40
CA ALA A 67 21.99 5.93 5.55
C ALA A 67 21.51 4.48 5.36
N ARG A 68 20.31 4.16 5.85
CA ARG A 68 19.67 2.85 5.62
C ARG A 68 19.30 2.65 4.14
N TYR A 69 18.76 3.65 3.46
CA TYR A 69 18.47 3.56 2.03
C TYR A 69 19.71 3.31 1.19
N GLN A 70 20.80 4.03 1.44
CA GLN A 70 22.07 3.82 0.75
C GLN A 70 22.61 2.40 0.95
N ARG A 71 22.53 1.85 2.18
CA ARG A 71 22.89 0.45 2.46
C ARG A 71 22.01 -0.55 1.71
N LEU A 72 20.69 -0.34 1.67
CA LEU A 72 19.77 -1.22 0.95
C LEU A 72 20.04 -1.20 -0.57
N ILE A 73 20.36 -0.03 -1.14
CA ILE A 73 20.78 0.10 -2.54
C ILE A 73 22.08 -0.67 -2.78
N ALA A 74 23.07 -0.53 -1.89
CA ALA A 74 24.32 -1.28 -1.96
C ALA A 74 24.13 -2.81 -1.82
N HIS A 75 23.05 -3.26 -1.17
CA HIS A 75 22.69 -4.67 -1.04
C HIS A 75 21.79 -5.21 -2.17
N GLY A 76 21.57 -4.40 -3.22
CA GLY A 76 20.88 -4.81 -4.44
C GLY A 76 19.37 -4.54 -4.44
N THR A 77 18.83 -3.72 -3.52
CA THR A 77 17.44 -3.26 -3.67
C THR A 77 17.34 -2.42 -4.94
N THR A 78 16.30 -2.67 -5.74
CA THR A 78 16.05 -1.92 -6.98
C THR A 78 14.98 -0.84 -6.83
N GLY A 79 14.48 -0.64 -5.60
CA GLY A 79 13.54 0.41 -5.25
C GLY A 79 13.54 0.68 -3.74
N LEU A 80 13.22 1.92 -3.37
CA LEU A 80 13.05 2.35 -1.98
C LEU A 80 11.58 2.36 -1.60
N SER A 81 11.26 2.10 -0.34
CA SER A 81 9.93 2.36 0.19
C SER A 81 10.04 3.10 1.52
N VAL A 82 9.56 4.33 1.54
CA VAL A 82 9.64 5.24 2.68
C VAL A 82 8.46 5.02 3.61
N ALA A 83 8.76 4.79 4.87
CA ALA A 83 7.82 4.81 5.99
C ALA A 83 7.92 6.14 6.74
N PHE A 84 6.79 6.82 6.95
CA PHE A 84 6.72 8.08 7.67
C PHE A 84 6.19 7.87 9.09
N ASP A 85 6.52 8.75 10.02
CA ASP A 85 5.94 8.69 11.38
C ASP A 85 4.45 9.06 11.40
N LEU A 86 3.78 8.84 12.55
CA LEU A 86 2.36 9.15 12.68
C LEU A 86 2.05 10.66 12.51
N PRO A 87 2.82 11.59 13.12
CA PRO A 87 2.61 13.03 12.90
C PRO A 87 2.60 13.41 11.42
N THR A 88 3.61 12.98 10.65
CA THR A 88 3.70 13.24 9.21
C THR A 88 2.49 12.64 8.48
N GLN A 89 2.11 11.41 8.81
CA GLN A 89 0.95 10.73 8.20
C GLN A 89 -0.39 11.43 8.48
N MET A 90 -0.49 12.09 9.63
CA MET A 90 -1.66 12.87 10.06
C MET A 90 -1.57 14.35 9.66
N GLY A 91 -0.53 14.74 8.93
CA GLY A 91 -0.30 16.10 8.45
C GLY A 91 -0.06 17.10 9.59
N HIS A 92 0.63 16.67 10.65
CA HIS A 92 1.06 17.51 11.76
C HIS A 92 2.58 17.64 11.73
N ASP A 93 3.07 18.82 12.09
CA ASP A 93 4.48 19.01 12.34
C ASP A 93 4.88 18.38 13.69
N SER A 94 6.16 18.07 13.81
CA SER A 94 6.75 17.41 14.98
C SER A 94 6.57 18.18 16.30
N ASP A 95 6.36 19.50 16.25
CA ASP A 95 6.13 20.33 17.44
C ASP A 95 4.64 20.54 17.79
N ALA A 96 3.73 19.90 17.04
CA ALA A 96 2.31 19.95 17.35
C ALA A 96 2.02 19.19 18.67
N PRO A 97 1.13 19.70 19.55
CA PRO A 97 0.80 19.01 20.80
C PRO A 97 0.33 17.56 20.64
N ILE A 98 -0.35 17.23 19.53
CA ILE A 98 -0.82 15.88 19.21
C ILE A 98 0.30 14.94 18.74
N ALA A 99 1.47 15.48 18.36
CA ALA A 99 2.61 14.71 17.84
C ALA A 99 3.52 14.17 18.96
N HIS A 100 3.39 14.69 20.18
CA HIS A 100 4.27 14.37 21.29
C HIS A 100 4.38 12.86 21.56
N GLY A 101 5.62 12.35 21.61
CA GLY A 101 5.90 10.93 21.83
C GLY A 101 5.82 10.03 20.59
N GLU A 102 5.39 10.56 19.45
CA GLU A 102 5.22 9.79 18.19
C GLU A 102 6.22 10.20 17.09
N VAL A 103 6.95 11.30 17.28
CA VAL A 103 7.93 11.82 16.32
C VAL A 103 9.06 10.82 16.07
N GLY A 104 9.24 10.41 14.81
CA GLY A 104 10.28 9.47 14.40
C GLY A 104 10.12 8.02 14.90
N ARG A 105 9.00 7.69 15.58
CA ARG A 105 8.85 6.42 16.33
C ARG A 105 8.59 5.22 15.42
N VAL A 106 7.67 5.36 14.47
CA VAL A 106 7.24 4.27 13.56
C VAL A 106 7.65 4.51 12.11
N GLY A 107 8.34 5.62 11.86
CA GLY A 107 8.77 6.03 10.54
C GLY A 107 9.59 7.31 10.61
N VAL A 108 9.99 7.84 9.46
CA VAL A 108 10.79 9.08 9.42
C VAL A 108 9.91 10.31 9.63
N ALA A 109 10.38 11.25 10.45
CA ALA A 109 9.73 12.55 10.66
C ALA A 109 10.05 13.50 9.49
N ILE A 110 9.03 14.05 8.83
CA ILE A 110 9.15 15.01 7.72
C ILE A 110 8.19 16.17 7.94
N ASP A 111 8.72 17.31 8.37
CA ASP A 111 7.95 18.53 8.55
C ASP A 111 8.06 19.45 7.32
N SER A 112 9.14 19.33 6.54
CA SER A 112 9.51 20.35 5.56
C SER A 112 10.37 19.84 4.39
N LEU A 113 10.65 20.75 3.45
CA LEU A 113 11.62 20.52 2.37
C LEU A 113 13.03 20.21 2.89
N ASP A 114 13.44 20.80 4.01
CA ASP A 114 14.76 20.53 4.60
C ASP A 114 14.92 19.07 5.03
N ASP A 115 13.87 18.46 5.56
CA ASP A 115 13.90 17.05 5.93
C ASP A 115 13.95 16.15 4.69
N MET A 116 13.20 16.51 3.66
CA MET A 116 13.19 15.75 2.40
C MET A 116 14.54 15.82 1.68
N ARG A 117 15.23 16.98 1.76
CA ARG A 117 16.61 17.14 1.26
C ARG A 117 17.56 16.17 1.95
N VAL A 118 17.52 16.12 3.29
CA VAL A 118 18.34 15.18 4.07
C VAL A 118 18.00 13.72 3.76
N LEU A 119 16.71 13.41 3.64
CA LEU A 119 16.24 12.04 3.39
C LEU A 119 16.78 11.47 2.08
N PHE A 120 16.91 12.29 1.05
CA PHE A 120 17.32 11.90 -0.30
C PHE A 120 18.71 12.41 -0.71
N ASP A 121 19.49 12.91 0.23
CA ASP A 121 20.86 13.33 -0.02
C ASP A 121 21.69 12.16 -0.60
N GLY A 122 22.42 12.43 -1.67
CA GLY A 122 23.22 11.43 -2.40
C GLY A 122 22.43 10.31 -3.12
N ILE A 123 21.09 10.32 -3.13
CA ILE A 123 20.28 9.31 -3.82
C ILE A 123 19.88 9.80 -5.21
N PRO A 124 20.24 9.11 -6.32
CA PRO A 124 19.91 9.54 -7.67
C PRO A 124 18.44 9.25 -8.02
N LEU A 125 17.57 10.25 -7.87
CA LEU A 125 16.11 10.12 -8.02
C LEU A 125 15.64 9.83 -9.47
N ASP A 126 16.51 9.95 -10.47
CA ASP A 126 16.26 9.56 -11.86
C ASP A 126 16.49 8.06 -12.13
N ARG A 127 17.15 7.35 -11.20
CA ARG A 127 17.53 5.94 -11.34
C ARG A 127 16.86 5.03 -10.32
N VAL A 128 16.54 5.57 -9.14
CA VAL A 128 15.93 4.81 -8.05
C VAL A 128 14.43 5.08 -8.02
N SER A 129 13.64 4.01 -8.13
CA SER A 129 12.18 4.11 -7.98
C SER A 129 11.80 4.20 -6.51
N THR A 130 11.13 5.29 -6.11
CA THR A 130 10.75 5.54 -4.71
C THR A 130 9.25 5.33 -4.50
N SER A 131 8.89 4.45 -3.57
CA SER A 131 7.54 4.31 -3.05
C SER A 131 7.42 5.08 -1.74
N MET A 132 6.32 5.80 -1.53
CA MET A 132 6.03 6.54 -0.31
C MET A 132 4.69 6.05 0.24
N THR A 133 4.73 5.38 1.40
CA THR A 133 3.53 4.90 2.10
C THR A 133 2.90 6.05 2.87
N ILE A 134 2.23 6.93 2.12
CA ILE A 134 1.61 8.15 2.62
C ILE A 134 0.25 8.34 1.94
N ASN A 135 -0.74 8.82 2.69
CA ASN A 135 -2.14 8.84 2.27
C ASN A 135 -2.74 10.24 2.36
N ALA A 136 -3.30 10.64 3.50
CA ALA A 136 -3.98 11.92 3.62
C ALA A 136 -3.08 13.14 3.24
N PRO A 137 -1.76 13.16 3.57
CA PRO A 137 -0.84 14.17 3.08
C PRO A 137 0.03 13.65 1.90
N ALA A 138 -0.47 12.74 1.06
CA ALA A 138 0.31 12.22 -0.06
C ALA A 138 0.71 13.28 -1.08
N ALA A 139 -0.18 14.26 -1.35
CA ALA A 139 0.09 15.36 -2.25
C ALA A 139 1.26 16.24 -1.79
N PRO A 140 1.29 16.79 -0.54
CA PRO A 140 2.44 17.59 -0.11
C PRO A 140 3.75 16.79 -0.08
N LEU A 141 3.74 15.52 0.36
CA LEU A 141 4.95 14.69 0.38
C LEU A 141 5.48 14.38 -1.03
N LEU A 142 4.59 14.17 -2.02
CA LEU A 142 4.98 14.06 -3.44
C LEU A 142 5.62 15.36 -3.95
N LEU A 143 5.06 16.51 -3.59
CA LEU A 143 5.58 17.81 -4.03
C LEU A 143 6.93 18.12 -3.39
N LEU A 144 7.14 17.77 -2.12
CA LEU A 144 8.45 17.84 -1.47
C LEU A 144 9.49 16.96 -2.20
N TYR A 145 9.13 15.71 -2.53
CA TYR A 145 9.98 14.84 -3.33
C TYR A 145 10.33 15.45 -4.71
N ARG A 146 9.33 16.03 -5.39
CA ARG A 146 9.54 16.74 -6.67
C ARG A 146 10.49 17.93 -6.51
N LEU A 147 10.36 18.72 -5.45
CA LEU A 147 11.22 19.90 -5.21
C LEU A 147 12.68 19.48 -4.96
N VAL A 148 12.91 18.41 -4.20
CA VAL A 148 14.26 17.84 -4.04
C VAL A 148 14.83 17.37 -5.37
N ALA A 149 14.03 16.70 -6.20
CA ALA A 149 14.45 16.30 -7.54
C ALA A 149 14.81 17.50 -8.44
N GLU A 150 14.04 18.60 -8.37
CA GLU A 150 14.35 19.85 -9.08
C GLU A 150 15.70 20.43 -8.65
N GLU A 151 15.99 20.44 -7.34
CA GLU A 151 17.28 20.90 -6.78
C GLU A 151 18.46 20.01 -7.20
N GLN A 152 18.23 18.72 -7.36
CA GLN A 152 19.21 17.77 -7.90
C GLN A 152 19.36 17.86 -9.44
N GLY A 153 18.59 18.71 -10.12
CA GLY A 153 18.60 18.84 -11.57
C GLY A 153 17.96 17.65 -12.31
N VAL A 154 17.11 16.87 -11.65
CA VAL A 154 16.39 15.74 -12.24
C VAL A 154 15.11 16.23 -12.93
N PRO A 155 14.95 16.02 -14.25
CA PRO A 155 13.71 16.34 -14.95
C PRO A 155 12.52 15.55 -14.40
N ALA A 156 11.37 16.23 -14.26
CA ALA A 156 10.17 15.63 -13.67
C ALA A 156 9.64 14.42 -14.46
N ASP A 157 9.86 14.38 -15.77
CA ASP A 157 9.46 13.26 -16.63
C ASP A 157 10.33 11.99 -16.44
N ARG A 158 11.44 12.08 -15.70
CA ARG A 158 12.28 10.93 -15.31
C ARG A 158 11.93 10.35 -13.95
N LEU A 159 11.16 11.06 -13.13
CA LEU A 159 10.80 10.57 -11.80
C LEU A 159 9.91 9.35 -11.90
N THR A 160 10.31 8.28 -11.23
CA THR A 160 9.53 7.04 -11.13
C THR A 160 9.30 6.70 -9.67
N GLY A 161 8.09 6.28 -9.36
CA GLY A 161 7.72 6.04 -7.97
C GLY A 161 6.23 5.85 -7.80
N THR A 162 5.83 5.76 -6.55
CA THR A 162 4.44 5.56 -6.14
C THR A 162 4.18 6.34 -4.86
N ILE A 163 3.05 7.03 -4.79
CA ILE A 163 2.45 7.43 -3.51
C ILE A 163 1.27 6.51 -3.23
N GLN A 164 1.05 6.13 -1.97
CA GLN A 164 -0.06 5.23 -1.65
C GLN A 164 -1.40 5.91 -1.93
N ASN A 165 -1.63 7.11 -1.42
CA ASN A 165 -2.72 8.02 -1.81
C ASN A 165 -4.13 7.37 -1.84
N ASP A 166 -4.33 6.33 -1.04
CA ASP A 166 -5.61 5.63 -0.91
C ASP A 166 -6.23 6.03 0.43
N VAL A 167 -7.06 7.06 0.42
CA VAL A 167 -7.70 7.59 1.64
C VAL A 167 -8.92 6.76 2.06
N LEU A 168 -9.61 6.09 1.12
CA LEU A 168 -10.81 5.30 1.43
C LEU A 168 -10.51 4.17 2.42
N LYS A 169 -9.38 3.47 2.24
CA LYS A 169 -8.95 2.45 3.22
C LYS A 169 -8.54 3.03 4.59
N GLU A 170 -8.25 4.33 4.70
CA GLU A 170 -7.98 4.97 5.99
C GLU A 170 -9.22 4.96 6.86
N TYR A 171 -10.38 5.26 6.29
CA TYR A 171 -11.66 5.22 7.01
C TYR A 171 -12.11 3.78 7.33
N ILE A 172 -11.69 2.79 6.54
CA ILE A 172 -12.08 1.39 6.74
C ILE A 172 -11.23 0.69 7.81
N ALA A 173 -9.90 0.83 7.74
CA ALA A 173 -9.00 -0.06 8.49
C ALA A 173 -7.75 0.60 9.10
N ARG A 174 -7.22 1.70 8.52
CA ARG A 174 -5.89 2.20 8.88
C ARG A 174 -5.89 3.42 9.82
N GLY A 175 -6.88 4.30 9.72
CA GLY A 175 -7.10 5.40 10.66
C GLY A 175 -6.26 6.67 10.46
N THR A 176 -5.45 6.79 9.40
CA THR A 176 -4.60 7.97 9.17
C THR A 176 -5.19 8.96 8.16
N TYR A 177 -6.41 9.42 8.44
CA TYR A 177 -7.12 10.43 7.66
C TYR A 177 -6.93 11.84 8.23
N ILE A 178 -7.17 12.86 7.40
CA ILE A 178 -7.18 14.27 7.82
C ILE A 178 -8.56 14.88 7.53
N PHE A 179 -8.95 14.93 6.25
CA PHE A 179 -10.18 15.57 5.80
C PHE A 179 -11.33 14.56 5.70
N PRO A 180 -12.60 15.01 5.61
CA PRO A 180 -13.73 14.15 5.26
C PRO A 180 -13.57 13.46 3.89
N PRO A 181 -14.36 12.41 3.59
CA PRO A 181 -14.22 11.64 2.35
C PRO A 181 -14.27 12.47 1.06
N GLY A 182 -15.23 13.40 0.94
CA GLY A 182 -15.42 14.23 -0.26
C GLY A 182 -14.17 15.08 -0.62
N PRO A 183 -13.70 15.96 0.27
CA PRO A 183 -12.47 16.73 0.04
C PRO A 183 -11.22 15.85 -0.17
N SER A 184 -11.15 14.69 0.49
CA SER A 184 -10.02 13.77 0.30
C SER A 184 -10.02 13.15 -1.11
N LEU A 185 -11.19 12.74 -1.62
CA LEU A 185 -11.33 12.27 -3.00
C LEU A 185 -10.99 13.36 -4.03
N ARG A 186 -11.36 14.61 -3.75
CA ARG A 186 -10.93 15.75 -4.58
C ARG A 186 -9.40 15.86 -4.62
N LEU A 187 -8.71 15.77 -3.48
CA LEU A 187 -7.24 15.84 -3.44
C LEU A 187 -6.58 14.73 -4.26
N VAL A 188 -7.16 13.52 -4.26
CA VAL A 188 -6.72 12.40 -5.11
C VAL A 188 -6.88 12.74 -6.59
N ALA A 189 -8.04 13.26 -7.00
CA ALA A 189 -8.28 13.67 -8.39
C ALA A 189 -7.33 14.80 -8.85
N ASP A 190 -7.13 15.81 -8.01
CA ASP A 190 -6.19 16.90 -8.26
C ASP A 190 -4.76 16.35 -8.44
N THR A 191 -4.38 15.36 -7.64
CA THR A 191 -3.09 14.68 -7.75
C THR A 191 -2.95 13.93 -9.07
N PHE A 192 -4.01 13.27 -9.55
CA PHE A 192 -4.00 12.56 -10.85
C PHE A 192 -3.80 13.55 -12.00
N GLN A 193 -4.58 14.63 -12.04
CA GLN A 193 -4.47 15.67 -13.06
C GLN A 193 -3.07 16.30 -13.09
N TYR A 194 -2.53 16.61 -11.91
CA TYR A 194 -1.20 17.18 -11.78
C TYR A 194 -0.11 16.23 -12.30
N CYS A 195 -0.10 14.98 -11.84
CA CYS A 195 0.92 14.01 -12.24
C CYS A 195 0.86 13.72 -13.74
N ARG A 196 -0.34 13.66 -14.32
CA ARG A 196 -0.52 13.46 -15.77
C ARG A 196 0.20 14.54 -16.59
N ARG A 197 0.16 15.79 -16.13
CA ARG A 197 0.80 16.94 -16.79
C ARG A 197 2.28 17.05 -16.48
N GLU A 198 2.65 16.81 -15.21
CA GLU A 198 3.93 17.24 -14.68
C GLU A 198 4.91 16.09 -14.39
N ILE A 199 4.42 14.93 -13.96
CA ILE A 199 5.22 13.78 -13.52
C ILE A 199 4.65 12.49 -14.14
N PRO A 200 4.61 12.36 -15.48
CA PRO A 200 3.78 11.38 -16.19
C PRO A 200 4.21 9.92 -15.98
N ARG A 201 5.34 9.67 -15.32
CA ARG A 201 5.84 8.32 -14.98
C ARG A 201 5.50 7.87 -13.56
N TRP A 202 4.92 8.75 -12.75
CA TRP A 202 4.55 8.46 -11.37
C TRP A 202 3.28 7.59 -11.29
N ASN A 203 3.28 6.58 -10.41
CA ASN A 203 2.05 5.87 -10.06
C ASN A 203 1.31 6.68 -8.99
N THR A 204 0.15 7.22 -9.34
CA THR A 204 -0.52 8.27 -8.58
C THR A 204 -1.32 7.76 -7.39
N ILE A 205 -1.53 6.45 -7.33
CA ILE A 205 -2.21 5.75 -6.25
C ILE A 205 -1.77 4.29 -6.18
N SER A 206 -1.79 3.74 -4.98
CA SER A 206 -1.70 2.31 -4.70
C SER A 206 -2.94 1.88 -3.91
N VAL A 207 -3.97 1.42 -4.63
CA VAL A 207 -5.26 1.02 -4.04
C VAL A 207 -5.04 -0.25 -3.21
N SER A 208 -5.28 -0.15 -1.91
CA SER A 208 -4.63 -1.01 -0.91
C SER A 208 -5.61 -1.90 -0.15
N GLY A 209 -5.49 -3.21 -0.35
CA GLY A 209 -6.13 -4.25 0.45
C GLY A 209 -5.34 -4.69 1.68
N TYR A 210 -4.01 -4.54 1.67
CA TYR A 210 -3.12 -4.99 2.75
C TYR A 210 -3.65 -4.64 4.15
N HIS A 211 -3.94 -3.37 4.40
CA HIS A 211 -4.39 -2.88 5.72
C HIS A 211 -5.74 -3.47 6.14
N MET A 212 -6.66 -3.68 5.21
CA MET A 212 -7.96 -4.32 5.50
C MET A 212 -7.75 -5.79 5.87
N ALA A 213 -6.81 -6.47 5.20
CA ALA A 213 -6.44 -7.84 5.52
C ALA A 213 -5.71 -7.95 6.88
N GLU A 214 -4.83 -7.02 7.22
CA GLU A 214 -4.18 -6.94 8.54
C GLU A 214 -5.20 -6.63 9.65
N ALA A 215 -6.26 -5.87 9.35
CA ALA A 215 -7.38 -5.63 10.26
C ALA A 215 -8.34 -6.82 10.40
N GLY A 216 -8.20 -7.87 9.56
CA GLY A 216 -8.93 -9.13 9.68
C GLY A 216 -9.84 -9.51 8.51
N ALA A 217 -9.83 -8.76 7.39
CA ALA A 217 -10.60 -9.13 6.19
C ALA A 217 -10.22 -10.54 5.70
N THR A 218 -11.15 -11.32 5.18
CA THR A 218 -10.80 -12.55 4.44
C THR A 218 -10.15 -12.22 3.08
N PRO A 219 -9.49 -13.17 2.41
CA PRO A 219 -8.96 -12.96 1.05
C PRO A 219 -9.98 -12.41 0.05
N ALA A 220 -11.23 -12.89 0.06
CA ALA A 220 -12.30 -12.36 -0.78
C ALA A 220 -12.74 -10.95 -0.37
N GLN A 221 -12.89 -10.67 0.94
CA GLN A 221 -13.20 -9.33 1.45
C GLN A 221 -12.12 -8.31 1.08
N GLU A 222 -10.85 -8.68 1.19
CA GLU A 222 -9.72 -7.84 0.81
C GLU A 222 -9.86 -7.37 -0.64
N ILE A 223 -10.02 -8.28 -1.59
CA ILE A 223 -10.10 -7.89 -3.00
C ILE A 223 -11.40 -7.17 -3.31
N ALA A 224 -12.54 -7.55 -2.72
CA ALA A 224 -13.81 -6.87 -2.94
C ALA A 224 -13.76 -5.41 -2.52
N PHE A 225 -13.32 -5.14 -1.30
CA PHE A 225 -13.27 -3.77 -0.78
C PHE A 225 -12.17 -2.94 -1.44
N THR A 226 -11.05 -3.57 -1.82
CA THR A 226 -10.00 -2.87 -2.58
C THR A 226 -10.48 -2.47 -3.98
N LEU A 227 -11.14 -3.39 -4.70
CA LEU A 227 -11.66 -3.10 -6.03
C LEU A 227 -12.82 -2.10 -5.97
N ALA A 228 -13.66 -2.13 -4.91
CA ALA A 228 -14.67 -1.10 -4.68
C ALA A 228 -14.05 0.30 -4.55
N ASN A 229 -12.97 0.44 -3.76
CA ASN A 229 -12.23 1.70 -3.66
C ASN A 229 -11.62 2.11 -5.01
N GLY A 230 -11.03 1.15 -5.74
CA GLY A 230 -10.47 1.40 -7.07
C GLY A 230 -11.49 1.94 -8.07
N ILE A 231 -12.68 1.34 -8.11
CA ILE A 231 -13.81 1.78 -8.93
C ILE A 231 -14.23 3.20 -8.53
N GLU A 232 -14.30 3.51 -7.23
CA GLU A 232 -14.64 4.83 -6.74
C GLU A 232 -13.61 5.90 -7.16
N TYR A 233 -12.32 5.58 -7.12
CA TYR A 233 -11.27 6.50 -7.60
C TYR A 233 -11.36 6.73 -9.11
N VAL A 234 -11.67 5.71 -9.90
CA VAL A 234 -11.89 5.86 -11.35
C VAL A 234 -13.10 6.75 -11.62
N ARG A 235 -14.23 6.52 -10.93
CA ARG A 235 -15.43 7.36 -11.01
C ARG A 235 -15.14 8.81 -10.61
N THR A 236 -14.38 9.01 -9.53
CA THR A 236 -13.98 10.34 -9.05
C THR A 236 -13.15 11.08 -10.10
N ALA A 237 -12.16 10.43 -10.72
CA ALA A 237 -11.33 11.04 -11.75
C ALA A 237 -12.11 11.36 -13.03
N VAL A 238 -13.01 10.47 -13.46
CA VAL A 238 -13.90 10.71 -14.61
C VAL A 238 -14.87 11.86 -14.33
N ALA A 239 -15.46 11.93 -13.13
CA ALA A 239 -16.31 13.04 -12.70
C ALA A 239 -15.56 14.38 -12.65
N ALA A 240 -14.24 14.34 -12.41
CA ALA A 240 -13.34 15.50 -12.50
C ALA A 240 -12.92 15.85 -13.94
N GLY A 241 -13.49 15.20 -14.96
CA GLY A 241 -13.28 15.48 -16.38
C GLY A 241 -12.07 14.79 -17.01
N MET A 242 -11.52 13.75 -16.38
CA MET A 242 -10.41 12.98 -16.95
C MET A 242 -10.93 11.82 -17.81
N GLU A 243 -10.31 11.59 -18.96
CA GLU A 243 -10.51 10.35 -19.71
C GLU A 243 -9.86 9.18 -18.96
N VAL A 244 -10.52 8.01 -18.95
CA VAL A 244 -10.05 6.83 -18.19
C VAL A 244 -8.61 6.45 -18.54
N ASP A 245 -8.26 6.50 -19.82
CA ASP A 245 -6.95 6.10 -20.32
C ASP A 245 -5.83 7.13 -20.03
N ASP A 246 -6.16 8.34 -19.56
CA ASP A 246 -5.17 9.34 -19.16
C ASP A 246 -4.53 9.02 -17.80
N PHE A 247 -5.25 8.35 -16.88
CA PHE A 247 -4.74 8.09 -15.53
C PHE A 247 -4.70 6.61 -15.15
N ALA A 248 -5.61 5.77 -15.65
CA ALA A 248 -5.67 4.36 -15.29
C ALA A 248 -4.33 3.60 -15.52
N PRO A 249 -3.52 3.89 -16.57
CA PRO A 249 -2.19 3.28 -16.72
C PRO A 249 -1.18 3.61 -15.60
N ARG A 250 -1.54 4.47 -14.64
CA ARG A 250 -0.76 4.84 -13.43
C ARG A 250 -1.41 4.42 -12.12
N VAL A 251 -2.60 3.80 -12.17
CA VAL A 251 -3.19 3.14 -10.99
C VAL A 251 -2.43 1.85 -10.72
N SER A 252 -2.06 1.66 -9.46
CA SER A 252 -1.46 0.43 -8.95
C SER A 252 -2.24 -0.05 -7.73
N PHE A 253 -1.97 -1.27 -7.27
CA PHE A 253 -2.65 -1.91 -6.16
C PHE A 253 -1.65 -2.42 -5.12
N PHE A 254 -2.14 -2.75 -3.93
CA PHE A 254 -1.31 -3.29 -2.86
C PHE A 254 -2.10 -4.30 -2.01
N PHE A 255 -1.62 -5.53 -1.95
CA PHE A 255 -2.29 -6.62 -1.24
C PHE A 255 -1.39 -7.31 -0.22
N VAL A 256 -1.99 -8.04 0.71
CA VAL A 256 -1.27 -8.96 1.60
C VAL A 256 -0.97 -10.27 0.89
N ALA A 257 0.05 -11.01 1.34
CA ALA A 257 0.18 -12.45 1.12
C ALA A 257 0.20 -13.20 2.46
N ARG A 258 -0.71 -14.15 2.61
CA ARG A 258 -0.88 -14.99 3.82
C ARG A 258 -0.25 -16.37 3.66
N THR A 259 -0.22 -17.12 4.77
CA THR A 259 0.29 -18.50 4.82
C THR A 259 -0.65 -19.49 4.11
N THR A 260 -1.88 -19.08 3.79
CA THR A 260 -2.87 -19.81 2.97
C THR A 260 -2.50 -19.80 1.48
N LEU A 261 -1.33 -20.36 1.16
CA LEU A 261 -0.66 -20.32 -0.16
C LEU A 261 -1.61 -20.46 -1.36
N LEU A 262 -2.46 -21.49 -1.37
CA LEU A 262 -3.34 -21.79 -2.51
C LEU A 262 -4.41 -20.71 -2.73
N GLU A 263 -5.01 -20.22 -1.64
CA GLU A 263 -6.05 -19.19 -1.69
C GLU A 263 -5.48 -17.84 -2.08
N GLU A 264 -4.27 -17.52 -1.61
CA GLU A 264 -3.57 -16.30 -2.00
C GLU A 264 -3.22 -16.27 -3.49
N ILE A 265 -2.75 -17.39 -4.06
CA ILE A 265 -2.52 -17.50 -5.51
C ILE A 265 -3.82 -17.27 -6.29
N ALA A 266 -4.91 -17.92 -5.88
CA ALA A 266 -6.23 -17.75 -6.48
C ALA A 266 -6.75 -16.31 -6.38
N LYS A 267 -6.58 -15.67 -5.22
CA LYS A 267 -6.94 -14.27 -4.95
C LYS A 267 -6.33 -13.31 -5.95
N PHE A 268 -5.01 -13.38 -6.16
CA PHE A 268 -4.33 -12.47 -7.07
C PHE A 268 -4.76 -12.63 -8.53
N ARG A 269 -5.03 -13.88 -8.94
CA ARG A 269 -5.54 -14.20 -10.29
C ARG A 269 -6.96 -13.66 -10.49
N ALA A 270 -7.85 -13.87 -9.52
CA ALA A 270 -9.22 -13.37 -9.53
C ALA A 270 -9.25 -11.84 -9.57
N ALA A 271 -8.45 -11.17 -8.75
CA ALA A 271 -8.38 -9.71 -8.72
C ALA A 271 -8.04 -9.10 -10.09
N ARG A 272 -7.04 -9.66 -10.79
CA ARG A 272 -6.68 -9.21 -12.16
C ARG A 272 -7.83 -9.36 -13.13
N ARG A 273 -8.49 -10.52 -13.13
CA ARG A 273 -9.62 -10.84 -14.02
C ARG A 273 -10.79 -9.88 -13.81
N ILE A 274 -11.17 -9.64 -12.56
CA ILE A 274 -12.26 -8.73 -12.20
C ILE A 274 -11.93 -7.30 -12.63
N TRP A 275 -10.74 -6.80 -12.28
CA TRP A 275 -10.34 -5.44 -12.63
C TRP A 275 -10.32 -5.20 -14.14
N ALA A 276 -9.76 -6.15 -14.90
CA ALA A 276 -9.72 -6.05 -16.36
C ALA A 276 -11.13 -5.99 -16.98
N ARG A 277 -12.07 -6.79 -16.46
CA ARG A 277 -13.50 -6.77 -16.86
C ARG A 277 -14.14 -5.42 -16.55
N VAL A 278 -14.04 -4.96 -15.30
CA VAL A 278 -14.61 -3.68 -14.85
C VAL A 278 -14.10 -2.51 -15.69
N MET A 279 -12.77 -2.38 -15.86
CA MET A 279 -12.19 -1.28 -16.63
C MET A 279 -12.62 -1.27 -18.09
N ARG A 280 -12.80 -2.44 -18.70
CA ARG A 280 -13.23 -2.55 -20.10
C ARG A 280 -14.73 -2.34 -20.27
N GLU A 281 -15.55 -2.95 -19.41
CA GLU A 281 -17.00 -3.07 -19.60
C GLU A 281 -17.76 -1.90 -18.97
N GLU A 282 -17.33 -1.42 -17.80
CA GLU A 282 -17.98 -0.29 -17.12
C GLU A 282 -17.41 1.05 -17.59
N PHE A 283 -16.08 1.15 -17.73
CA PHE A 283 -15.40 2.40 -18.06
C PHE A 283 -14.96 2.53 -19.53
N GLY A 284 -15.15 1.49 -20.35
CA GLY A 284 -14.84 1.55 -21.78
C GLY A 284 -13.36 1.76 -22.10
N ALA A 285 -12.44 1.44 -21.18
CA ALA A 285 -11.02 1.69 -21.35
C ALA A 285 -10.45 0.94 -22.57
N ARG A 286 -9.68 1.64 -23.41
CA ARG A 286 -9.17 1.12 -24.68
C ARG A 286 -7.69 0.83 -24.63
N ASN A 287 -6.94 1.55 -23.79
CA ASN A 287 -5.52 1.27 -23.58
C ASN A 287 -5.36 -0.04 -22.81
N PRO A 288 -4.64 -1.04 -23.33
CA PRO A 288 -4.41 -2.31 -22.63
C PRO A 288 -3.82 -2.13 -21.23
N LYS A 289 -3.00 -1.07 -21.00
CA LYS A 289 -2.41 -0.76 -19.69
C LYS A 289 -3.43 -0.32 -18.65
N SER A 290 -4.54 0.28 -19.07
CA SER A 290 -5.64 0.67 -18.16
C SER A 290 -6.37 -0.54 -17.59
N LEU A 291 -6.31 -1.67 -18.29
CA LEU A 291 -6.94 -2.93 -17.89
C LEU A 291 -6.04 -3.76 -16.95
N MET A 292 -4.77 -3.39 -16.81
CA MET A 292 -3.79 -4.16 -16.03
C MET A 292 -3.90 -3.82 -14.54
N LEU A 293 -4.18 -4.82 -13.71
CA LEU A 293 -4.01 -4.71 -12.26
C LEU A 293 -2.54 -5.04 -11.92
N ARG A 294 -1.72 -3.99 -11.79
CA ARG A 294 -0.34 -4.10 -11.28
C ARG A 294 -0.34 -3.90 -9.77
N PHE A 295 0.29 -4.79 -9.03
CA PHE A 295 0.24 -4.74 -7.58
C PHE A 295 1.60 -4.95 -6.90
N HIS A 296 1.73 -4.27 -5.76
CA HIS A 296 2.68 -4.58 -4.71
C HIS A 296 2.07 -5.65 -3.80
N THR A 297 2.92 -6.46 -3.17
CA THR A 297 2.53 -7.39 -2.13
C THR A 297 3.40 -7.23 -0.91
N GLN A 298 2.80 -7.35 0.28
CA GLN A 298 3.51 -7.44 1.54
C GLN A 298 3.07 -8.72 2.25
N THR A 299 4.02 -9.44 2.84
CA THR A 299 3.72 -10.61 3.65
C THR A 299 2.88 -10.23 4.88
N ALA A 300 1.99 -11.10 5.36
CA ALA A 300 1.07 -10.78 6.45
C ALA A 300 1.78 -10.58 7.80
N GLY A 301 1.75 -9.35 8.32
CA GLY A 301 2.34 -8.99 9.62
C GLY A 301 1.54 -9.55 10.79
N VAL A 302 0.21 -9.49 10.68
CA VAL A 302 -0.75 -10.04 11.65
C VAL A 302 -0.60 -11.55 11.89
N GLN A 303 0.09 -12.28 10.99
CA GLN A 303 0.37 -13.72 11.15
C GLN A 303 1.73 -14.02 11.79
N LEU A 304 2.55 -13.00 12.08
CA LEU A 304 3.87 -13.16 12.69
C LEU A 304 3.75 -13.11 14.21
N THR A 305 4.54 -13.93 14.89
CA THR A 305 4.42 -14.16 16.34
C THR A 305 5.59 -13.55 17.10
N ALA A 306 5.33 -13.04 18.30
CA ALA A 306 6.38 -12.58 19.21
C ALA A 306 7.11 -13.75 19.88
N GLN A 307 6.39 -14.85 20.12
CA GLN A 307 6.92 -16.13 20.58
C GLN A 307 7.65 -16.83 19.43
N GLN A 308 8.82 -17.40 19.72
CA GLN A 308 9.68 -18.09 18.76
C GLN A 308 9.82 -17.32 17.43
N PRO A 309 10.30 -16.05 17.45
CA PRO A 309 10.20 -15.15 16.31
C PRO A 309 10.95 -15.67 15.07
N GLU A 310 11.97 -16.51 15.20
CA GLU A 310 12.65 -17.17 14.07
C GLU A 310 11.72 -18.04 13.22
N VAL A 311 10.63 -18.58 13.78
CA VAL A 311 9.60 -19.32 13.02
C VAL A 311 8.94 -18.41 11.97
N ASN A 312 8.94 -17.09 12.18
CA ASN A 312 8.44 -16.14 11.20
C ASN A 312 9.24 -16.17 9.90
N LEU A 313 10.51 -16.58 9.88
CA LEU A 313 11.26 -16.77 8.62
C LEU A 313 10.58 -17.80 7.71
N VAL A 314 10.05 -18.89 8.30
CA VAL A 314 9.31 -19.92 7.57
C VAL A 314 7.98 -19.36 7.06
N ARG A 315 7.24 -18.64 7.92
CA ARG A 315 5.96 -18.00 7.55
C ARG A 315 6.13 -17.03 6.39
N VAL A 316 7.09 -16.11 6.52
CA VAL A 316 7.42 -15.10 5.50
C VAL A 316 7.89 -15.75 4.20
N THR A 317 8.61 -16.87 4.25
CA THR A 317 9.01 -17.61 3.04
C THR A 317 7.78 -18.16 2.29
N VAL A 318 6.83 -18.77 2.99
CA VAL A 318 5.59 -19.29 2.38
C VAL A 318 4.72 -18.15 1.83
N GLN A 319 4.59 -17.07 2.59
CA GLN A 319 3.85 -15.87 2.18
C GLN A 319 4.48 -15.21 0.94
N ALA A 320 5.81 -15.07 0.91
CA ALA A 320 6.56 -14.55 -0.24
C ALA A 320 6.36 -15.46 -1.47
N LEU A 321 6.39 -16.77 -1.29
CA LEU A 321 6.14 -17.73 -2.35
C LEU A 321 4.72 -17.58 -2.92
N ALA A 322 3.71 -17.34 -2.07
CA ALA A 322 2.34 -17.06 -2.52
C ALA A 322 2.25 -15.79 -3.38
N ALA A 323 2.94 -14.71 -2.97
CA ALA A 323 3.00 -13.47 -3.73
C ALA A 323 3.65 -13.66 -5.11
N VAL A 324 4.76 -14.41 -5.16
CA VAL A 324 5.51 -14.71 -6.39
C VAL A 324 4.67 -15.57 -7.32
N LEU A 325 4.15 -16.71 -6.83
CA LEU A 325 3.33 -17.61 -7.64
C LEU A 325 2.00 -16.97 -8.07
N GLY A 326 1.53 -15.97 -7.32
CA GLY A 326 0.41 -15.11 -7.67
C GLY A 326 0.70 -14.04 -8.73
N GLY A 327 1.98 -13.78 -9.07
CA GLY A 327 2.39 -12.85 -10.11
C GLY A 327 2.48 -11.37 -9.69
N THR A 328 2.97 -11.09 -8.48
CA THR A 328 3.22 -9.71 -7.98
C THR A 328 4.27 -8.92 -8.78
N GLN A 329 4.15 -7.58 -8.85
CA GLN A 329 5.16 -6.74 -9.53
C GLN A 329 6.25 -6.25 -8.59
N SER A 330 5.97 -6.20 -7.28
CA SER A 330 6.95 -5.84 -6.27
C SER A 330 6.58 -6.44 -4.92
N LEU A 331 7.56 -6.80 -4.12
CA LEU A 331 7.34 -7.55 -2.87
C LEU A 331 8.11 -6.95 -1.70
N HIS A 332 7.40 -6.78 -0.59
CA HIS A 332 7.94 -6.59 0.74
C HIS A 332 7.83 -7.90 1.52
N THR A 333 8.93 -8.27 2.17
CA THR A 333 8.96 -9.39 3.11
C THR A 333 9.22 -8.82 4.49
N ASN A 334 8.32 -9.07 5.42
CA ASN A 334 8.48 -8.63 6.80
C ASN A 334 9.70 -9.28 7.41
N SER A 335 10.23 -8.63 8.44
CA SER A 335 11.34 -9.19 9.21
C SER A 335 10.81 -10.14 10.28
N PHE A 336 11.63 -11.08 10.75
CA PHE A 336 11.17 -12.11 11.68
C PHE A 336 10.79 -11.55 13.06
N ASP A 337 11.21 -10.32 13.36
CA ASP A 337 10.99 -9.55 14.59
C ASP A 337 9.76 -8.62 14.54
N GLU A 338 8.92 -8.73 13.50
CA GLU A 338 7.76 -7.86 13.23
C GLU A 338 6.84 -7.65 14.44
N ALA A 339 6.52 -8.72 15.18
CA ALA A 339 5.61 -8.68 16.31
C ALA A 339 6.21 -8.05 17.58
N ILE A 340 7.49 -7.67 17.55
CA ILE A 340 8.23 -7.17 18.72
C ILE A 340 8.67 -5.71 18.50
N ALA A 341 9.30 -5.41 17.37
CA ALA A 341 9.86 -4.09 17.10
C ALA A 341 10.09 -3.85 15.60
N LEU A 342 10.52 -2.63 15.26
CA LEU A 342 11.01 -2.32 13.93
C LEU A 342 12.26 -3.15 13.57
N PRO A 343 12.49 -3.46 12.28
CA PRO A 343 13.57 -4.35 11.87
C PRO A 343 14.97 -3.85 12.24
N THR A 344 15.74 -4.75 12.87
CA THR A 344 17.20 -4.63 12.95
C THR A 344 17.86 -4.78 11.58
N GLU A 345 19.16 -4.48 11.46
CA GLU A 345 19.90 -4.74 10.22
C GLU A 345 19.93 -6.24 9.86
N LYS A 346 20.11 -7.10 10.86
CA LYS A 346 20.13 -8.57 10.67
C LYS A 346 18.78 -9.06 10.13
N SER A 347 17.68 -8.66 10.77
CA SER A 347 16.35 -9.15 10.40
C SER A 347 15.90 -8.61 9.04
N ALA A 348 16.16 -7.32 8.75
CA ALA A 348 15.91 -6.74 7.43
C ALA A 348 16.76 -7.39 6.31
N ARG A 349 18.01 -7.75 6.60
CA ARG A 349 18.87 -8.47 5.64
C ARG A 349 18.31 -9.86 5.35
N LEU A 350 17.87 -10.59 6.37
CA LEU A 350 17.28 -11.93 6.19
C LEU A 350 15.98 -11.86 5.40
N ALA A 351 15.12 -10.88 5.67
CA ALA A 351 13.94 -10.62 4.85
C ALA A 351 14.29 -10.43 3.37
N LEU A 352 15.31 -9.61 3.05
CA LEU A 352 15.75 -9.44 1.65
C LEU A 352 16.31 -10.75 1.05
N ARG A 353 17.06 -11.53 1.84
CA ARG A 353 17.60 -12.83 1.40
C ARG A 353 16.49 -13.82 1.06
N THR A 354 15.36 -13.81 1.77
CA THR A 354 14.19 -14.64 1.41
C THR A 354 13.76 -14.40 -0.04
N GLN A 355 13.67 -13.14 -0.48
CA GLN A 355 13.30 -12.85 -1.87
C GLN A 355 14.39 -13.26 -2.87
N GLN A 356 15.67 -13.08 -2.51
CA GLN A 356 16.79 -13.42 -3.38
C GLN A 356 16.93 -14.93 -3.57
N VAL A 357 16.73 -15.73 -2.51
CA VAL A 357 16.68 -17.20 -2.61
C VAL A 357 15.55 -17.61 -3.55
N LEU A 358 14.34 -17.08 -3.37
CA LEU A 358 13.22 -17.37 -4.27
C LEU A 358 13.52 -17.00 -5.72
N ALA A 359 14.13 -15.83 -5.97
CA ALA A 359 14.39 -15.36 -7.33
C ALA A 359 15.55 -16.07 -8.04
N TYR A 360 16.55 -16.57 -7.31
CA TYR A 360 17.83 -17.02 -7.91
C TYR A 360 18.22 -18.46 -7.60
N GLU A 361 17.61 -19.11 -6.60
CA GLU A 361 17.91 -20.50 -6.22
C GLU A 361 16.75 -21.46 -6.47
N THR A 362 15.58 -20.96 -6.90
CA THR A 362 14.40 -21.77 -7.24
C THR A 362 14.01 -21.61 -8.71
N ASP A 363 13.07 -22.43 -9.18
CA ASP A 363 12.54 -22.43 -10.55
C ASP A 363 11.30 -21.54 -10.73
N VAL A 364 10.87 -20.80 -9.70
CA VAL A 364 9.63 -19.98 -9.75
C VAL A 364 9.68 -18.84 -10.77
N THR A 365 10.86 -18.48 -11.27
CA THR A 365 11.05 -17.49 -12.34
C THR A 365 11.23 -18.13 -13.72
N ALA A 366 11.25 -19.45 -13.82
CA ALA A 366 11.50 -20.18 -15.07
C ALA A 366 10.26 -20.33 -15.96
N THR A 367 9.06 -20.12 -15.42
CA THR A 367 7.79 -20.22 -16.17
C THR A 367 6.76 -19.18 -15.71
N VAL A 368 5.76 -18.93 -16.54
CA VAL A 368 4.69 -17.95 -16.28
C VAL A 368 3.42 -18.67 -15.81
N ASP A 369 2.91 -18.27 -14.64
CA ASP A 369 1.72 -18.84 -14.00
C ASP A 369 1.79 -20.38 -13.95
N PRO A 370 2.69 -20.98 -13.14
CA PRO A 370 2.89 -22.42 -13.09
C PRO A 370 1.65 -23.21 -12.66
N PHE A 371 0.63 -22.55 -12.10
CA PHE A 371 -0.64 -23.17 -11.71
C PHE A 371 -1.73 -23.11 -12.78
N ALA A 372 -1.46 -22.53 -13.94
CA ALA A 372 -2.43 -22.49 -15.02
C ALA A 372 -2.91 -23.91 -15.39
N GLY A 373 -4.23 -24.12 -15.31
CA GLY A 373 -4.87 -25.41 -15.56
C GLY A 373 -4.91 -26.35 -14.36
N SER A 374 -4.36 -25.98 -13.21
CA SER A 374 -4.52 -26.75 -11.97
C SER A 374 -5.99 -26.75 -11.54
N TYR A 375 -6.61 -27.93 -11.50
CA TYR A 375 -8.04 -28.09 -11.15
C TYR A 375 -8.41 -27.37 -9.84
N ALA A 376 -7.56 -27.48 -8.82
CA ALA A 376 -7.80 -26.85 -7.53
C ALA A 376 -7.69 -25.31 -7.60
N ILE A 377 -6.63 -24.79 -8.24
CA ILE A 377 -6.40 -23.33 -8.29
C ILE A 377 -7.42 -22.65 -9.19
N GLU A 378 -7.79 -23.24 -10.33
CA GLU A 378 -8.82 -22.64 -11.20
C GLU A 378 -10.17 -22.56 -10.51
N ARG A 379 -10.58 -23.62 -9.78
CA ARG A 379 -11.83 -23.59 -9.01
C ARG A 379 -11.80 -22.64 -7.84
N LEU A 380 -10.68 -22.56 -7.14
CA LEU A 380 -10.54 -21.60 -6.06
C LEU A 380 -10.52 -20.16 -6.58
N THR A 381 -9.93 -19.93 -7.77
CA THR A 381 -9.94 -18.61 -8.43
C THR A 381 -11.35 -18.20 -8.81
N ASP A 382 -12.15 -19.10 -9.40
CA ASP A 382 -13.56 -18.84 -9.73
C ASP A 382 -14.40 -18.60 -8.46
N GLY A 383 -14.23 -19.41 -7.41
CA GLY A 383 -14.97 -19.23 -6.15
C GLY A 383 -14.64 -17.92 -5.45
N ILE A 384 -13.37 -17.50 -5.46
CA ILE A 384 -12.96 -16.19 -4.93
C ILE A 384 -13.54 -15.06 -5.80
N GLU A 385 -13.56 -15.20 -7.13
CA GLU A 385 -14.22 -14.22 -8.01
C GLU A 385 -15.71 -14.07 -7.68
N ASP A 386 -16.44 -15.18 -7.52
CA ASP A 386 -17.87 -15.17 -7.23
C ASP A 386 -18.20 -14.46 -5.91
N GLU A 387 -17.46 -14.79 -4.83
CA GLU A 387 -17.62 -14.15 -3.52
C GLU A 387 -17.29 -12.65 -3.57
N THR A 388 -16.24 -12.31 -4.31
CA THR A 388 -15.82 -10.92 -4.51
C THR A 388 -16.87 -10.11 -5.23
N LEU A 389 -17.44 -10.66 -6.31
CA LEU A 389 -18.51 -10.02 -7.06
C LEU A 389 -19.79 -9.88 -6.22
N ALA A 390 -20.08 -10.82 -5.32
CA ALA A 390 -21.20 -10.70 -4.37
C ALA A 390 -21.01 -9.53 -3.41
N LEU A 391 -19.83 -9.40 -2.81
CA LEU A 391 -19.49 -8.28 -1.92
C LEU A 391 -19.48 -6.93 -2.68
N LEU A 392 -18.95 -6.90 -3.91
CA LEU A 392 -18.99 -5.71 -4.76
C LEU A 392 -20.42 -5.26 -5.05
N ARG A 393 -21.32 -6.20 -5.41
CA ARG A 393 -22.75 -5.90 -5.59
C ARG A 393 -23.35 -5.31 -4.32
N ARG A 394 -23.03 -5.87 -3.15
CA ARG A 394 -23.52 -5.36 -1.87
C ARG A 394 -23.06 -3.92 -1.60
N VAL A 395 -21.81 -3.58 -1.93
CA VAL A 395 -21.31 -2.20 -1.83
C VAL A 395 -22.07 -1.27 -2.79
N GLN A 396 -22.37 -1.70 -4.01
CA GLN A 396 -23.16 -0.89 -4.95
C GLN A 396 -24.60 -0.69 -4.48
N GLU A 397 -25.26 -1.72 -3.91
CA GLU A 397 -26.60 -1.62 -3.31
C GLU A 397 -26.67 -0.59 -2.17
N LEU A 398 -25.57 -0.37 -1.46
CA LEU A 398 -25.46 0.62 -0.39
C LEU A 398 -25.16 2.05 -0.91
N GLY A 399 -25.02 2.24 -2.23
CA GLY A 399 -24.75 3.53 -2.85
C GLY A 399 -23.29 3.78 -3.24
N GLY A 400 -22.46 2.74 -3.31
CA GLY A 400 -21.05 2.84 -3.69
C GLY A 400 -20.08 2.84 -2.49
N ALA A 401 -18.79 2.96 -2.75
CA ALA A 401 -17.76 2.74 -1.74
C ALA A 401 -17.85 3.75 -0.58
N VAL A 402 -18.03 5.04 -0.90
CA VAL A 402 -18.14 6.11 0.11
C VAL A 402 -19.35 5.90 1.01
N ALA A 403 -20.54 5.69 0.44
CA ALA A 403 -21.75 5.47 1.21
C ALA A 403 -21.68 4.21 2.08
N ALA A 404 -21.04 3.14 1.60
CA ALA A 404 -20.84 1.93 2.37
C ALA A 404 -19.86 2.14 3.55
N ILE A 405 -18.81 2.97 3.36
CA ILE A 405 -17.89 3.39 4.43
C ILE A 405 -18.62 4.20 5.50
N GLU A 406 -19.40 5.21 5.10
CA GLU A 406 -20.16 6.07 6.02
C GLU A 406 -21.21 5.27 6.81
N GLN A 407 -21.78 4.23 6.19
CA GLN A 407 -22.68 3.29 6.86
C GLN A 407 -21.93 2.24 7.70
N GLY A 408 -20.60 2.20 7.69
CA GLY A 408 -19.75 1.27 8.44
C GLY A 408 -19.81 -0.19 7.96
N PHE A 409 -20.27 -0.45 6.73
CA PHE A 409 -20.46 -1.81 6.24
C PHE A 409 -19.14 -2.59 6.15
N GLN A 410 -18.16 -2.08 5.41
CA GLN A 410 -16.88 -2.76 5.21
C GLN A 410 -16.17 -3.02 6.55
N LYS A 411 -16.13 -2.01 7.43
CA LYS A 411 -15.51 -2.12 8.75
C LYS A 411 -16.14 -3.23 9.59
N ARG A 412 -17.48 -3.28 9.69
CA ARG A 412 -18.18 -4.35 10.43
C ARG A 412 -17.94 -5.75 9.87
N GLU A 413 -17.85 -5.89 8.54
CA GLU A 413 -17.56 -7.18 7.91
C GLU A 413 -16.13 -7.67 8.22
N ILE A 414 -15.17 -6.74 8.27
CA ILE A 414 -13.78 -7.01 8.66
C ILE A 414 -13.72 -7.40 10.15
N GLU A 415 -14.35 -6.63 11.03
CA GLU A 415 -14.37 -6.90 12.47
C GLU A 415 -15.02 -8.26 12.80
N ARG A 416 -16.09 -8.63 12.07
CA ARG A 416 -16.72 -9.95 12.22
C ARG A 416 -15.74 -11.08 11.87
N SER A 417 -14.97 -10.92 10.80
CA SER A 417 -13.96 -11.89 10.38
C SER A 417 -12.80 -11.95 11.39
N ALA A 418 -12.30 -10.79 11.83
CA ALA A 418 -11.26 -10.69 12.85
C ALA A 418 -11.66 -11.41 14.15
N TYR A 419 -12.89 -11.15 14.62
CA TYR A 419 -13.43 -11.77 15.83
C TYR A 419 -13.55 -13.29 15.69
N ARG A 420 -13.96 -13.79 14.52
CA ARG A 420 -14.00 -15.23 14.25
C ARG A 420 -12.59 -15.84 14.34
N ILE A 421 -11.60 -15.24 13.69
CA ILE A 421 -10.20 -15.71 13.70
C ILE A 421 -9.61 -15.71 15.12
N ALA A 422 -9.89 -14.66 15.90
CA ALA A 422 -9.46 -14.59 17.30
C ALA A 422 -10.05 -15.76 18.11
N ARG A 423 -11.36 -16.02 17.99
CA ARG A 423 -12.01 -17.14 18.68
C ARG A 423 -11.48 -18.50 18.26
N GLU A 424 -11.23 -18.72 16.96
CA GLU A 424 -10.63 -19.96 16.46
C GLU A 424 -9.22 -20.16 17.02
N THR A 425 -8.46 -19.08 17.18
CA THR A 425 -7.09 -19.12 17.73
C THR A 425 -7.10 -19.41 19.23
N ASP A 426 -7.96 -18.72 19.98
CA ASP A 426 -8.09 -18.89 21.44
C ASP A 426 -8.62 -20.28 21.81
N SER A 427 -9.53 -20.85 21.00
CA SER A 427 -10.06 -22.19 21.22
C SER A 427 -9.09 -23.31 20.79
N GLY A 428 -8.04 -22.97 20.03
CA GLY A 428 -7.10 -23.92 19.44
C GLY A 428 -7.62 -24.63 18.19
N GLU A 429 -8.80 -24.25 17.66
CA GLU A 429 -9.31 -24.74 16.38
C GLU A 429 -8.38 -24.33 15.22
N ARG A 430 -7.90 -23.07 15.26
CA ARG A 430 -6.85 -22.56 14.39
C ARG A 430 -5.51 -22.67 15.11
N VAL A 431 -4.63 -23.51 14.60
CA VAL A 431 -3.29 -23.71 15.18
C VAL A 431 -2.37 -22.55 14.80
N VAL A 432 -1.74 -21.95 15.83
CA VAL A 432 -0.65 -20.98 15.70
C VAL A 432 0.58 -21.56 16.39
N VAL A 433 1.53 -22.05 15.58
CA VAL A 433 2.76 -22.71 16.04
C VAL A 433 3.57 -21.77 16.93
N GLY A 434 3.95 -22.24 18.11
CA GLY A 434 4.69 -21.49 19.12
C GLY A 434 3.82 -20.62 20.03
N VAL A 435 2.51 -20.52 19.77
CA VAL A 435 1.57 -19.74 20.59
C VAL A 435 0.59 -20.67 21.30
N ASN A 436 -0.36 -21.28 20.58
CA ASN A 436 -1.37 -22.16 21.18
C ASN A 436 -1.03 -23.65 21.04
N ARG A 437 -0.01 -23.99 20.24
CA ARG A 437 0.52 -25.35 20.10
C ARG A 437 2.02 -25.30 19.85
N TYR A 438 2.76 -26.23 20.45
CA TYR A 438 4.22 -26.27 20.41
C TYR A 438 4.88 -25.04 21.06
N ALA A 439 4.26 -24.51 22.11
CA ALA A 439 4.84 -23.44 22.94
C ALA A 439 6.05 -23.97 23.74
N LEU A 440 6.96 -23.07 24.08
CA LEU A 440 8.09 -23.34 24.98
C LEU A 440 7.74 -22.89 26.41
N ASP A 441 8.36 -23.50 27.41
CA ASP A 441 8.21 -23.06 28.81
C ASP A 441 8.88 -21.69 29.04
N ALA A 442 9.91 -21.36 28.27
CA ALA A 442 10.61 -20.08 28.30
C ALA A 442 11.09 -19.68 26.90
N GLU A 443 10.86 -18.41 26.53
CA GLU A 443 11.30 -17.82 25.28
C GLU A 443 12.78 -17.36 25.35
N GLU A 444 13.47 -17.38 24.21
CA GLU A 444 14.82 -16.83 24.12
C GLU A 444 14.80 -15.29 24.26
N PRO A 445 15.75 -14.66 24.98
CA PRO A 445 15.82 -13.21 25.08
C PRO A 445 16.04 -12.56 23.71
N TYR A 446 15.19 -11.60 23.36
CA TYR A 446 15.33 -10.77 22.16
C TYR A 446 15.60 -9.31 22.54
N GLU A 447 16.57 -8.67 21.86
CA GLU A 447 16.85 -7.24 22.04
C GLU A 447 16.16 -6.43 20.93
N PRO A 448 15.04 -5.74 21.23
CA PRO A 448 14.33 -4.95 20.25
C PRO A 448 15.11 -3.70 19.87
N LEU A 449 14.96 -3.27 18.62
CA LEU A 449 15.42 -1.96 18.20
C LEU A 449 14.72 -0.88 19.04
N ARG A 450 15.50 0.04 19.59
CA ARG A 450 14.99 1.20 20.33
C ARG A 450 15.24 2.48 19.55
N VAL A 451 14.21 3.30 19.43
CA VAL A 451 14.30 4.64 18.85
C VAL A 451 14.88 5.60 19.89
N ASP A 452 15.80 6.47 19.48
CA ASP A 452 16.38 7.48 20.38
C ASP A 452 15.31 8.52 20.77
N PRO A 453 14.99 8.69 22.07
CA PRO A 453 14.02 9.68 22.52
C PRO A 453 14.45 11.13 22.22
N GLY A 454 15.73 11.39 21.96
CA GLY A 454 16.23 12.70 21.57
C GLY A 454 15.83 13.15 20.16
N ILE A 455 15.22 12.28 19.34
CA ILE A 455 14.82 12.59 17.96
C ILE A 455 13.78 13.72 17.94
N GLU A 456 12.76 13.65 18.80
CA GLU A 456 11.70 14.66 18.87
C GLU A 456 12.26 16.05 19.14
N ALA A 457 13.09 16.19 20.18
CA ALA A 457 13.69 17.47 20.55
C ALA A 457 14.52 18.06 19.40
N ARG A 458 15.37 17.25 18.75
CA ARG A 458 16.19 17.71 17.61
C ARG A 458 15.34 18.09 16.41
N GLN A 459 14.26 17.39 16.14
CA GLN A 459 13.36 17.69 15.04
C GLN A 459 12.63 19.02 15.28
N CYS A 460 12.13 19.25 16.50
CA CYS A 460 11.53 20.52 16.91
C CYS A 460 12.51 21.70 16.83
N GLU A 461 13.78 21.50 17.22
CA GLU A 461 14.83 22.52 17.08
C GLU A 461 15.08 22.90 15.62
N ARG A 462 15.16 21.91 14.71
CA ARG A 462 15.31 22.13 13.27
C ARG A 462 14.12 22.89 12.69
N LEU A 463 12.90 22.52 13.09
CA LEU A 463 11.68 23.19 12.68
C LEU A 463 11.59 24.64 13.16
N ALA A 464 11.99 24.90 14.41
CA ALA A 464 12.07 26.26 14.95
C ALA A 464 13.08 27.14 14.16
N ALA A 465 14.24 26.57 13.83
CA ALA A 465 15.24 27.26 13.01
C ALA A 465 14.71 27.57 11.59
N LEU A 466 14.02 26.63 10.94
CA LEU A 466 13.39 26.84 9.63
C LEU A 466 12.38 27.99 9.67
N ARG A 467 11.48 28.00 10.67
CA ARG A 467 10.47 29.06 10.80
C ARG A 467 11.06 30.42 11.16
N ALA A 468 12.22 30.45 11.81
CA ALA A 468 12.96 31.69 12.10
C ALA A 468 13.69 32.24 10.87
N GLY A 469 14.21 31.38 9.99
CA GLY A 469 15.03 31.77 8.84
C GLY A 469 14.29 32.02 7.52
N ARG A 470 13.04 31.54 7.38
CA ARG A 470 12.27 31.67 6.13
C ARG A 470 11.62 33.04 5.93
N ASP A 471 11.26 33.36 4.68
CA ASP A 471 10.43 34.52 4.35
C ASP A 471 8.97 34.28 4.75
N ARG A 472 8.58 34.90 5.87
CA ARG A 472 7.24 34.75 6.43
C ARG A 472 6.13 35.32 5.54
N ALA A 473 6.41 36.40 4.80
CA ALA A 473 5.41 37.03 3.94
C ALA A 473 5.16 36.17 2.70
N ALA A 474 6.21 35.60 2.12
CA ALA A 474 6.10 34.65 1.02
C ALA A 474 5.30 33.40 1.40
N VAL A 475 5.59 32.80 2.57
CA VAL A 475 4.84 31.64 3.09
C VAL A 475 3.36 31.97 3.29
N ALA A 476 3.06 33.09 3.96
CA ALA A 476 1.68 33.50 4.22
C ALA A 476 0.89 33.70 2.91
N GLY A 477 1.47 34.43 1.95
CA GLY A 477 0.83 34.65 0.65
C GLY A 477 0.59 33.35 -0.14
N ALA A 478 1.53 32.40 -0.08
CA ALA A 478 1.37 31.11 -0.75
C ALA A 478 0.31 30.21 -0.09
N LEU A 479 0.23 30.21 1.25
CA LEU A 479 -0.83 29.49 1.98
C LEU A 479 -2.22 30.10 1.74
N ASP A 480 -2.33 31.43 1.60
CA ASP A 480 -3.60 32.08 1.25
C ASP A 480 -4.06 31.75 -0.17
N ALA A 481 -3.12 31.63 -1.13
CA ALA A 481 -3.43 31.13 -2.46
C ALA A 481 -3.93 29.67 -2.42
N LEU A 482 -3.34 28.83 -1.55
CA LEU A 482 -3.79 27.47 -1.34
C LEU A 482 -5.22 27.42 -0.76
N ARG A 483 -5.52 28.22 0.27
CA ARG A 483 -6.88 28.34 0.84
C ARG A 483 -7.90 28.76 -0.22
N THR A 484 -7.53 29.75 -1.05
CA THR A 484 -8.37 30.24 -2.14
C THR A 484 -8.68 29.13 -3.14
N ALA A 485 -7.67 28.35 -3.56
CA ALA A 485 -7.88 27.21 -4.46
C ALA A 485 -8.74 26.12 -3.81
N ALA A 486 -8.50 25.81 -2.53
CA ALA A 486 -9.26 24.84 -1.76
C ALA A 486 -10.75 25.21 -1.63
N GLY A 487 -11.07 26.50 -1.54
CA GLY A 487 -12.45 27.00 -1.49
C GLY A 487 -13.16 27.03 -2.86
N GLY A 488 -12.40 26.95 -3.96
CA GLY A 488 -12.94 26.92 -5.33
C GLY A 488 -12.89 25.53 -5.96
N THR A 489 -12.80 25.47 -7.29
CA THR A 489 -12.67 24.23 -8.09
C THR A 489 -11.28 24.08 -8.73
N ALA A 490 -10.37 25.02 -8.49
CA ALA A 490 -9.01 24.96 -9.01
C ALA A 490 -8.24 23.80 -8.37
N ASN A 491 -7.31 23.24 -9.12
CA ASN A 491 -6.41 22.19 -8.63
C ASN A 491 -5.51 22.76 -7.53
N VAL A 492 -5.44 22.08 -6.38
CA VAL A 492 -4.71 22.59 -5.21
C VAL A 492 -3.19 22.32 -5.24
N LEU A 493 -2.69 21.42 -6.08
CA LEU A 493 -1.27 21.04 -6.08
C LEU A 493 -0.32 22.17 -6.54
N PRO A 494 -0.64 22.99 -7.57
CA PRO A 494 0.22 24.12 -7.94
C PRO A 494 0.45 25.13 -6.80
N PRO A 495 -0.57 25.75 -6.17
CA PRO A 495 -0.32 26.66 -5.04
C PRO A 495 0.28 25.94 -3.82
N MET A 496 -0.05 24.66 -3.59
CA MET A 496 0.59 23.86 -2.54
C MET A 496 2.10 23.72 -2.76
N LYS A 497 2.54 23.48 -4.00
CA LYS A 497 3.98 23.39 -4.33
C LYS A 497 4.68 24.72 -4.09
N GLU A 498 4.05 25.84 -4.43
CA GLU A 498 4.62 27.17 -4.17
C GLU A 498 4.77 27.42 -2.66
N ALA A 499 3.79 27.03 -1.85
CA ALA A 499 3.91 27.11 -0.39
C ALA A 499 5.08 26.28 0.15
N LEU A 500 5.19 25.02 -0.27
CA LEU A 500 6.29 24.13 0.13
C LEU A 500 7.66 24.65 -0.34
N ARG A 501 7.75 25.22 -1.54
CA ARG A 501 8.98 25.87 -2.05
C ARG A 501 9.37 27.10 -1.22
N ALA A 502 8.38 27.85 -0.72
CA ALA A 502 8.60 28.96 0.20
C ALA A 502 8.95 28.52 1.63
N LEU A 503 9.12 27.21 1.87
CA LEU A 503 9.38 26.60 3.18
C LEU A 503 8.17 26.66 4.13
N ALA A 504 6.95 26.60 3.59
CA ALA A 504 5.82 26.14 4.38
C ALA A 504 6.02 24.68 4.77
N THR A 505 5.57 24.33 5.97
CA THR A 505 5.65 22.99 6.53
C THR A 505 4.49 22.11 6.07
N VAL A 506 4.63 20.79 6.26
CA VAL A 506 3.54 19.82 6.03
C VAL A 506 2.34 20.16 6.91
N GLY A 507 2.58 20.48 8.19
CA GLY A 507 1.57 20.88 9.15
C GLY A 507 0.81 22.14 8.74
N GLU A 508 1.50 23.17 8.26
CA GLU A 508 0.87 24.42 7.79
C GLU A 508 0.07 24.22 6.50
N VAL A 509 0.58 23.43 5.55
CA VAL A 509 -0.15 23.12 4.32
C VAL A 509 -1.42 22.32 4.63
N CYS A 510 -1.31 21.27 5.45
CA CYS A 510 -2.47 20.51 5.88
C CYS A 510 -3.42 21.37 6.74
N GLY A 511 -2.88 22.28 7.56
CA GLY A 511 -3.64 23.25 8.36
C GLY A 511 -4.49 24.18 7.49
N ALA A 512 -3.89 24.78 6.46
CA ALA A 512 -4.60 25.64 5.51
C ALA A 512 -5.75 24.91 4.80
N LEU A 513 -5.56 23.63 4.47
CA LEU A 513 -6.63 22.79 3.92
C LEU A 513 -7.70 22.44 4.97
N ARG A 514 -7.30 22.13 6.22
CA ARG A 514 -8.24 21.84 7.33
C ARG A 514 -9.15 23.03 7.62
N GLU A 515 -8.65 24.27 7.51
CA GLU A 515 -9.45 25.49 7.70
C GLU A 515 -10.62 25.59 6.70
N VAL A 516 -10.45 25.08 5.48
CA VAL A 516 -11.46 25.16 4.41
C VAL A 516 -12.33 23.90 4.33
N TRP A 517 -11.74 22.72 4.49
CA TRP A 517 -12.41 21.43 4.30
C TRP A 517 -12.87 20.77 5.60
N GLY A 518 -12.46 21.30 6.75
CA GLY A 518 -12.67 20.68 8.05
C GLY A 518 -11.77 19.46 8.28
N SER A 519 -12.01 18.77 9.40
CA SER A 519 -11.33 17.51 9.75
C SER A 519 -12.36 16.39 9.88
N HIS A 520 -11.98 15.18 9.50
CA HIS A 520 -12.84 14.01 9.74
C HIS A 520 -12.85 13.66 11.22
N VAL A 521 -14.04 13.37 11.75
CA VAL A 521 -14.22 12.83 13.09
C VAL A 521 -14.93 11.48 12.91
N PRO A 522 -14.30 10.35 13.26
CA PRO A 522 -14.96 9.05 13.18
C PRO A 522 -16.19 9.02 14.10
N THR A 523 -17.26 8.38 13.65
CA THR A 523 -18.53 8.27 14.37
C THR A 523 -18.53 7.18 15.44
N ASP A 524 -17.50 6.35 15.49
CA ASP A 524 -17.41 5.26 16.44
C ASP A 524 -17.14 5.77 17.86
N THR A 525 -17.99 5.34 18.78
CA THR A 525 -17.77 5.44 20.22
C THR A 525 -17.32 4.06 20.69
N PHE A 526 -16.10 3.98 21.22
CA PHE A 526 -15.53 2.76 21.80
C PHE A 526 -16.18 2.41 23.13
#